data_AF-A0A833QAY9-F1
#
_entry.id   AF-A0A833QAY9-F1
#
_cell.length_a   1.000
_cell.length_b   1.000
_cell.length_c   1.000
_cell.angle_alpha   90.00
_cell.angle_beta   90.00
_cell.angle_gamma   90.00
#
_symmetry.space_group_name_H-M   'P 1'
#
loop_
_entity.id
_entity.type
_entity.pdbx_description
1 polymer ?
#
loop_
_entity_poly.entity_id
_entity_poly.type
_entity_poly.pdbx_seq_one_letter_code
_entity_poly.pdbx_strand_id
1 'polypeptide(L)'
;MSSLSLAHAIGAQKIRSFISGSHANPFLGGTGNGFVSVSVSVPHSAQNRVSVRVMAKSTKKGKSKHERPWPDLNTIDPEWKSEYLMHLSPYKPLKEKPRMLHLQFEKPLLRLRDIIDDAKENAHKSPEDLTELIAKMERRYHKLAVRFYKALEPIERVHIARHPQRPTFLDHVINMTDKWIELHGDRAGYDDPAIVCCLGSMEGKTYMFIGQQKGRNSKENIKRNFGMPTPHGYRKALRFMRYAEKYKFPIITFVDTPGAFADLKSEELNQGEAIANNLRSMFGIKVPIVSVVIGEGGSGGALAIACANKILMLENSVFFVASPEACAAILYKSAKMAPKAAKALKITAQGLMENGICDEIIPEPLGGAHRDPAQASQNIKKAVLKEMERLSKLDMRVVLYERQMKFRKIGVYQEIDPVDPVKKRKMKKREVPYSAFNCTEPTPYDREELKVALEAVKAQLSEEEIDKITSDENLKRLKEDIDMEWNYVLLELGLLEEAKILHGKIGKLLGDPYAEGKLPPKLQKRVDQFGRILAGKLARPENCHDLKIKFGNYQFALNLRLFLKGEGEFEFLEDGQEEDDEVVDMETEKKEG
;
A
#
# COMPACT_ATOMS: atom_id res chain seq x y z
N MET A 1 -37.74 20.66 -12.45
CA MET A 1 -36.93 21.47 -11.51
C MET A 1 -36.31 20.51 -10.50
N SER A 2 -35.00 20.61 -10.29
CA SER A 2 -34.10 19.71 -9.53
C SER A 2 -34.55 19.40 -8.11
N SER A 3 -34.12 18.27 -7.51
CA SER A 3 -34.35 17.92 -6.09
C SER A 3 -33.80 18.95 -5.08
N LEU A 4 -32.97 19.90 -5.53
CA LEU A 4 -32.69 21.15 -4.82
C LEU A 4 -33.94 22.02 -4.52
N SER A 5 -35.02 21.91 -5.29
CA SER A 5 -36.33 22.53 -5.01
C SER A 5 -37.00 21.88 -3.79
N LEU A 6 -36.77 20.59 -3.57
CA LEU A 6 -37.27 19.87 -2.38
C LEU A 6 -36.54 20.31 -1.11
N ALA A 7 -35.22 20.53 -1.20
CA ALA A 7 -34.42 21.07 -0.09
C ALA A 7 -34.77 22.53 0.25
N HIS A 8 -35.26 23.31 -0.73
CA HIS A 8 -35.78 24.67 -0.50
C HIS A 8 -37.21 24.65 0.09
N ALA A 9 -38.05 23.70 -0.33
CA ALA A 9 -39.43 23.57 0.14
C ALA A 9 -39.56 22.93 1.54
N ILE A 10 -38.61 22.07 1.92
CA ILE A 10 -38.54 21.40 3.22
C ILE A 10 -37.49 22.13 4.06
N GLY A 11 -37.84 23.32 4.58
CA GLY A 11 -37.15 24.02 5.67
C GLY A 11 -35.62 23.88 5.71
N ALA A 12 -34.93 24.59 4.82
CA ALA A 12 -33.48 24.58 4.70
C ALA A 12 -32.70 25.01 5.96
N GLN A 13 -33.34 25.64 6.95
CA GLN A 13 -32.63 26.13 8.15
C GLN A 13 -32.17 25.00 9.12
N LYS A 14 -32.90 23.86 9.23
CA LYS A 14 -32.53 22.79 10.19
C LYS A 14 -31.79 21.59 9.60
N ILE A 15 -31.80 21.42 8.28
CA ILE A 15 -31.07 20.32 7.61
C ILE A 15 -29.69 20.81 7.11
N ARG A 16 -29.54 22.09 6.75
CA ARG A 16 -28.24 22.66 6.37
C ARG A 16 -27.24 22.69 7.54
N SER A 17 -27.70 22.97 8.76
CA SER A 17 -26.86 23.00 9.97
C SER A 17 -26.28 21.65 10.39
N PHE A 18 -26.87 20.53 9.93
CA PHE A 18 -26.36 19.18 10.23
C PHE A 18 -25.23 18.73 9.28
N ILE A 19 -25.14 19.35 8.11
CA ILE A 19 -24.18 18.98 7.06
C ILE A 19 -22.94 19.87 7.11
N SER A 20 -23.04 21.09 7.66
CA SER A 20 -21.92 22.04 7.83
C SER A 20 -21.04 21.79 9.07
N GLY A 21 -21.27 20.72 9.84
CA GLY A 21 -20.42 20.36 10.98
C GLY A 21 -19.01 19.95 10.55
N SER A 22 -18.09 20.91 10.55
CA SER A 22 -16.66 20.74 10.30
C SER A 22 -15.97 20.08 11.50
N HIS A 23 -15.60 18.81 11.37
CA HIS A 23 -14.40 18.31 12.03
C HIS A 23 -13.22 18.54 11.10
N ALA A 24 -12.27 19.33 11.58
CA ALA A 24 -11.06 19.73 10.91
C ALA A 24 -10.28 18.55 10.31
N ASN A 25 -9.86 18.73 9.05
CA ASN A 25 -8.70 18.06 8.49
C ASN A 25 -7.47 18.34 9.38
N PRO A 26 -6.74 17.32 9.87
CA PRO A 26 -5.42 17.54 10.44
C PRO A 26 -4.42 17.63 9.28
N PHE A 27 -4.47 18.73 8.53
CA PHE A 27 -3.45 19.12 7.56
C PHE A 27 -3.27 20.64 7.67
N LEU A 28 -2.71 21.08 8.80
CA LEU A 28 -1.91 22.30 8.98
C LEU A 28 -1.58 22.38 10.48
N GLY A 29 -0.37 21.93 10.83
CA GLY A 29 0.12 21.86 12.21
C GLY A 29 1.63 21.71 12.20
N GLY A 30 2.29 22.70 11.62
CA GLY A 30 3.73 22.88 11.69
C GLY A 30 4.05 24.20 12.37
N THR A 31 4.31 24.11 13.68
CA THR A 31 5.24 24.93 14.49
C THR A 31 5.01 26.45 14.61
N GLY A 32 4.86 26.94 15.83
CA GLY A 32 5.08 28.36 16.16
C GLY A 32 4.73 28.72 17.61
N ASN A 33 5.77 28.99 18.41
CA ASN A 33 5.80 29.47 19.80
C ASN A 33 4.67 30.41 20.28
N GLY A 34 4.27 30.21 21.53
CA GLY A 34 3.65 31.22 22.39
C GLY A 34 3.95 30.94 23.86
N PHE A 35 4.76 31.82 24.46
CA PHE A 35 5.13 31.89 25.87
C PHE A 35 3.91 31.93 26.80
N VAL A 36 3.96 31.21 27.94
CA VAL A 36 3.65 31.76 29.28
C VAL A 36 4.61 31.14 30.31
N SER A 37 5.15 32.04 31.13
CA SER A 37 6.16 31.96 32.18
C SER A 37 5.85 31.06 33.37
N VAL A 38 6.89 30.36 33.89
CA VAL A 38 7.26 30.37 35.32
C VAL A 38 8.78 30.30 35.44
N SER A 39 9.33 31.28 36.17
CA SER A 39 10.75 31.50 36.48
C SER A 39 11.28 30.61 37.60
N VAL A 40 12.49 30.02 37.47
CA VAL A 40 13.50 29.89 38.55
C VAL A 40 14.92 29.82 37.92
N SER A 41 15.89 30.36 38.65
CA SER A 41 17.24 30.87 38.37
C SER A 41 18.40 29.92 37.98
N VAL A 42 19.39 30.55 37.33
CA VAL A 42 20.80 30.27 36.89
C VAL A 42 21.69 29.69 38.05
N PRO A 43 22.84 28.96 37.87
CA PRO A 43 23.96 29.27 36.95
C PRO A 43 24.76 28.17 36.19
N HIS A 44 25.42 28.72 35.16
CA HIS A 44 26.57 28.33 34.33
C HIS A 44 27.56 27.26 34.85
N SER A 45 28.04 26.42 33.91
CA SER A 45 29.47 26.06 33.81
C SER A 45 29.86 25.77 32.35
N ALA A 46 31.13 26.03 32.03
CA ALA A 46 31.68 26.26 30.70
C ALA A 46 32.50 25.07 30.15
N GLN A 47 33.00 25.24 28.92
CA GLN A 47 34.12 24.53 28.24
C GLN A 47 33.73 23.25 27.48
N ASN A 48 34.29 22.88 26.32
CA ASN A 48 35.32 23.43 25.44
C ASN A 48 35.13 22.80 24.04
N ARG A 49 35.20 23.58 22.95
CA ARG A 49 35.26 23.06 21.57
C ARG A 49 36.72 22.93 21.15
N VAL A 50 37.16 21.73 20.78
CA VAL A 50 38.44 21.52 20.08
C VAL A 50 38.15 21.24 18.61
N SER A 51 38.63 22.13 17.74
CA SER A 51 38.66 21.96 16.28
C SER A 51 39.98 21.32 15.86
N VAL A 52 39.93 20.22 15.11
CA VAL A 52 41.12 19.65 14.45
C VAL A 52 40.98 19.80 12.94
N ARG A 53 41.92 20.55 12.34
CA ARG A 53 42.19 20.64 10.89
C ARG A 53 43.13 19.51 10.51
N VAL A 54 42.88 18.84 9.38
CA VAL A 54 43.85 17.93 8.75
C VAL A 54 44.16 18.43 7.34
N MET A 55 45.44 18.75 7.10
CA MET A 55 45.99 19.11 5.80
C MET A 55 46.21 17.86 4.93
N ALA A 56 45.81 17.95 3.67
CA ALA A 56 46.13 16.95 2.66
C ALA A 56 47.56 17.13 2.12
N LYS A 57 48.33 16.04 2.04
CA LYS A 57 49.52 15.93 1.20
C LYS A 57 49.35 14.76 0.25
N SER A 58 49.37 15.07 -1.05
CA SER A 58 49.32 14.12 -2.15
C SER A 58 50.72 13.57 -2.45
N THR A 59 50.86 12.25 -2.54
CA THR A 59 51.93 11.59 -3.30
C THR A 59 51.34 10.43 -4.12
N LYS A 60 51.53 10.49 -5.44
CA LYS A 60 51.22 9.40 -6.38
C LYS A 60 52.39 8.41 -6.44
N LYS A 61 52.14 7.10 -6.30
CA LYS A 61 52.60 6.01 -7.21
C LYS A 61 52.25 4.62 -6.66
N GLY A 62 51.71 3.77 -7.55
CA GLY A 62 51.75 2.30 -7.43
C GLY A 62 50.38 1.60 -7.45
N LYS A 63 49.93 1.09 -8.61
CA LYS A 63 48.82 0.14 -8.70
C LYS A 63 49.25 -1.20 -8.07
N SER A 64 48.48 -1.72 -7.13
CA SER A 64 48.61 -3.07 -6.55
C SER A 64 47.23 -3.68 -6.26
N LYS A 65 47.17 -5.02 -6.24
CA LYS A 65 45.99 -5.90 -6.29
C LYS A 65 45.07 -5.77 -5.07
N HIS A 66 43.75 -5.71 -5.33
CA HIS A 66 42.66 -6.03 -4.38
C HIS A 66 42.84 -5.49 -2.96
N GLU A 67 42.64 -4.17 -2.79
CA GLU A 67 42.47 -3.57 -1.47
C GLU A 67 41.11 -3.93 -0.88
N ARG A 68 41.13 -4.91 0.02
CA ARG A 68 40.06 -5.22 0.96
C ARG A 68 39.96 -4.11 2.00
N PRO A 69 38.77 -3.77 2.54
CA PRO A 69 38.62 -2.75 3.58
C PRO A 69 38.88 -3.33 4.98
N TRP A 70 39.92 -4.15 5.13
CA TRP A 70 40.37 -4.66 6.42
C TRP A 70 41.81 -4.19 6.63
N PRO A 71 42.21 -3.73 7.83
CA PRO A 71 43.61 -3.41 8.09
C PRO A 71 44.46 -4.67 7.89
N ASP A 72 45.68 -4.50 7.40
CA ASP A 72 46.64 -5.60 7.30
C ASP A 72 46.86 -6.17 8.71
N LEU A 73 46.69 -7.49 8.86
CA LEU A 73 46.67 -8.21 10.14
C LEU A 73 47.95 -8.02 10.98
N ASN A 74 49.02 -7.51 10.36
CA ASN A 74 50.32 -7.29 10.99
C ASN A 74 50.55 -5.85 11.48
N THR A 75 49.56 -4.95 11.33
CA THR A 75 49.62 -3.55 11.79
C THR A 75 48.69 -3.24 12.97
N ILE A 76 48.15 -4.28 13.61
CA ILE A 76 47.26 -4.15 14.76
C ILE A 76 48.02 -4.61 16.01
N ASP A 77 47.99 -3.77 17.04
CA ASP A 77 48.60 -3.99 18.36
C ASP A 77 48.31 -5.43 18.86
N PRO A 78 49.31 -6.22 19.30
CA PRO A 78 49.12 -7.62 19.69
C PRO A 78 48.11 -7.85 20.83
N GLU A 79 47.74 -6.80 21.57
CA GLU A 79 46.73 -6.84 22.63
C GLU A 79 45.29 -6.68 22.12
N TRP A 80 45.08 -6.32 20.85
CA TRP A 80 43.74 -6.07 20.30
C TRP A 80 43.14 -7.29 19.59
N LYS A 81 42.58 -8.22 20.39
CA LYS A 81 41.79 -9.36 19.90
C LYS A 81 40.40 -8.91 19.41
N SER A 82 40.29 -8.52 18.14
CA SER A 82 39.00 -8.21 17.52
C SER A 82 38.22 -9.46 17.11
N GLU A 83 37.73 -10.24 18.08
CA GLU A 83 36.72 -11.30 17.83
C GLU A 83 35.35 -10.72 17.43
N TYR A 84 35.07 -9.46 17.78
CA TYR A 84 33.73 -8.87 17.71
C TYR A 84 33.13 -8.73 16.31
N LEU A 85 33.93 -8.69 15.24
CA LEU A 85 33.42 -8.51 13.87
C LEU A 85 33.26 -9.83 13.08
N MET A 86 33.82 -10.95 13.57
CA MET A 86 33.54 -12.29 13.02
C MET A 86 32.26 -12.92 13.60
N HIS A 87 31.68 -12.31 14.64
CA HIS A 87 30.51 -12.81 15.37
C HIS A 87 29.15 -12.28 14.89
N LEU A 88 29.11 -11.28 13.99
CA LEU A 88 27.87 -10.54 13.70
C LEU A 88 26.97 -11.16 12.62
N SER A 89 27.44 -12.14 11.83
CA SER A 89 26.54 -12.98 11.05
C SER A 89 27.03 -14.44 11.03
N PRO A 90 26.19 -15.41 11.40
CA PRO A 90 26.52 -16.84 11.30
C PRO A 90 26.54 -17.33 9.85
N TYR A 91 26.19 -16.49 8.87
CA TYR A 91 26.10 -16.86 7.47
C TYR A 91 27.47 -16.86 6.79
N LYS A 92 28.13 -18.02 6.79
CA LYS A 92 29.43 -18.21 6.13
C LYS A 92 29.25 -18.77 4.72
N PRO A 93 30.19 -18.51 3.78
CA PRO A 93 30.25 -19.27 2.54
C PRO A 93 30.31 -20.77 2.84
N LEU A 94 29.64 -21.59 2.02
CA LEU A 94 29.74 -23.04 2.18
C LEU A 94 31.20 -23.45 1.99
N LYS A 95 31.70 -24.34 2.87
CA LYS A 95 33.07 -24.86 2.80
C LYS A 95 33.30 -25.66 1.51
N GLU A 96 32.27 -26.34 1.03
CA GLU A 96 32.28 -27.11 -0.21
C GLU A 96 31.18 -26.62 -1.14
N LYS A 97 31.46 -26.55 -2.45
CA LYS A 97 30.43 -26.29 -3.44
C LYS A 97 29.50 -27.50 -3.51
N PRO A 98 28.20 -27.35 -3.27
CA PRO A 98 27.28 -28.47 -3.29
C PRO A 98 27.19 -29.04 -4.72
N ARG A 99 27.17 -30.38 -4.85
CA ARG A 99 27.03 -31.05 -6.16
C ARG A 99 25.73 -30.63 -6.80
N MET A 100 25.76 -30.22 -8.07
CA MET A 100 24.58 -29.73 -8.77
C MET A 100 23.49 -30.80 -8.79
N LEU A 101 22.31 -30.45 -8.27
CA LEU A 101 21.15 -31.31 -8.31
C LEU A 101 20.40 -31.06 -9.62
N HIS A 102 19.84 -32.13 -10.17
CA HIS A 102 19.07 -32.06 -11.41
C HIS A 102 17.61 -32.43 -11.18
N LEU A 103 16.72 -31.71 -11.86
CA LEU A 103 15.29 -31.94 -11.77
C LEU A 103 14.87 -33.09 -12.69
N GLN A 104 13.75 -33.74 -12.38
CA GLN A 104 13.30 -34.93 -13.13
C GLN A 104 13.04 -34.63 -14.61
N PHE A 105 12.45 -33.47 -14.91
CA PHE A 105 12.16 -33.06 -16.29
C PHE A 105 13.43 -32.69 -17.07
N GLU A 106 14.57 -32.44 -16.42
CA GLU A 106 15.85 -32.12 -17.09
C GLU A 106 16.58 -33.37 -17.62
N LYS A 107 16.15 -34.59 -17.23
CA LYS A 107 16.77 -35.85 -17.66
C LYS A 107 17.05 -35.97 -19.16
N PRO A 108 16.15 -35.56 -20.08
CA PRO A 108 16.44 -35.59 -21.51
C PRO A 108 17.61 -34.67 -21.92
N LEU A 109 17.74 -33.50 -21.29
CA LEU A 109 18.87 -32.59 -21.54
C LEU A 109 20.17 -33.15 -20.97
N LEU A 110 20.12 -33.83 -19.82
CA LEU A 110 21.30 -34.46 -19.24
C LEU A 110 21.83 -35.58 -20.14
N ARG A 111 20.96 -36.46 -20.64
CA ARG A 111 21.40 -37.51 -21.59
C ARG A 111 22.09 -36.94 -22.82
N LEU A 112 21.56 -35.85 -23.38
CA LEU A 112 22.20 -35.16 -24.51
C LEU A 112 23.54 -34.55 -24.13
N ARG A 113 23.67 -34.07 -22.89
CA ARG A 113 24.92 -33.53 -22.37
C ARG A 113 25.96 -34.63 -22.16
N ASP A 114 25.56 -35.75 -21.58
CA ASP A 114 26.41 -36.92 -21.38
C ASP A 114 26.97 -37.43 -22.71
N ILE A 115 26.14 -37.52 -23.77
CA ILE A 115 26.60 -37.88 -25.12
C ILE A 115 27.64 -36.90 -25.66
N ILE A 116 27.48 -35.59 -25.40
CA ILE A 116 28.43 -34.56 -25.85
C ILE A 116 29.73 -34.68 -25.06
N ASP A 117 29.65 -34.95 -23.75
CA ASP A 117 30.83 -35.10 -22.90
C ASP A 117 31.59 -36.40 -23.22
N ASP A 118 30.90 -37.52 -23.47
CA ASP A 118 31.49 -38.76 -23.99
C ASP A 118 32.17 -38.56 -25.34
N ALA A 119 31.55 -37.78 -26.24
CA ALA A 119 32.14 -37.44 -27.54
C ALA A 119 33.41 -36.59 -27.37
N LYS A 120 33.46 -35.68 -26.38
CA LYS A 120 34.66 -34.90 -26.05
C LYS A 120 35.77 -35.76 -25.49
N GLU A 121 35.45 -36.67 -24.58
CA GLU A 121 36.43 -37.61 -24.02
C GLU A 121 37.04 -38.51 -25.10
N ASN A 122 36.24 -38.94 -26.09
CA ASN A 122 36.71 -39.74 -27.21
C ASN A 122 37.47 -38.92 -28.27
N ALA A 123 37.15 -37.64 -28.46
CA ALA A 123 37.89 -36.76 -29.37
C ALA A 123 39.34 -36.53 -28.93
N HIS A 124 39.64 -36.60 -27.63
CA HIS A 124 41.02 -36.60 -27.13
C HIS A 124 41.85 -37.79 -27.64
N LYS A 125 41.22 -38.88 -28.12
CA LYS A 125 41.88 -40.07 -28.65
C LYS A 125 41.99 -40.07 -30.19
N SER A 126 41.27 -39.21 -30.90
CA SER A 126 41.28 -39.11 -32.39
C SER A 126 40.90 -37.67 -32.82
N PRO A 127 41.88 -36.78 -33.05
CA PRO A 127 41.63 -35.33 -33.04
C PRO A 127 41.00 -34.72 -34.31
N GLU A 128 41.16 -35.33 -35.49
CA GLU A 128 41.17 -34.54 -36.74
C GLU A 128 39.78 -34.28 -37.36
N ASP A 129 38.74 -35.07 -37.04
CA ASP A 129 37.37 -34.87 -37.57
C ASP A 129 36.29 -34.55 -36.50
N LEU A 130 36.58 -34.82 -35.21
CA LEU A 130 35.56 -34.80 -34.15
C LEU A 130 35.29 -33.39 -33.58
N THR A 131 36.23 -32.46 -33.69
CA THR A 131 36.11 -31.12 -33.09
C THR A 131 34.97 -30.30 -33.70
N GLU A 132 34.83 -30.30 -35.04
CA GLU A 132 33.76 -29.54 -35.71
C GLU A 132 32.37 -30.12 -35.39
N LEU A 133 32.27 -31.45 -35.34
CA LEU A 133 31.04 -32.14 -34.97
C LEU A 133 30.63 -31.83 -33.52
N ILE A 134 31.57 -31.82 -32.57
CA ILE A 134 31.32 -31.43 -31.18
C ILE A 134 30.82 -29.99 -31.11
N ALA A 135 31.47 -29.04 -31.79
CA ALA A 135 31.03 -27.65 -31.81
C ALA A 135 29.62 -27.48 -32.43
N LYS A 136 29.26 -28.32 -33.42
CA LYS A 136 27.91 -28.36 -33.99
C LYS A 136 26.88 -28.94 -33.01
N MET A 137 27.24 -30.00 -32.29
CA MET A 137 26.40 -30.61 -31.25
C MET A 137 26.17 -29.64 -30.08
N GLU A 138 27.20 -28.94 -29.61
CA GLU A 138 27.08 -27.92 -28.56
C GLU A 138 26.16 -26.77 -28.95
N ARG A 139 26.30 -26.25 -30.19
CA ARG A 139 25.40 -25.21 -30.71
C ARG A 139 23.95 -25.70 -30.77
N ARG A 140 23.73 -26.96 -31.20
CA ARG A 140 22.38 -27.56 -31.22
C ARG A 140 21.83 -27.77 -29.80
N TYR A 141 22.66 -28.27 -28.88
CA TYR A 141 22.31 -28.43 -27.48
C TYR A 141 21.90 -27.11 -26.85
N HIS A 142 22.69 -26.05 -27.05
CA HIS A 142 22.37 -24.73 -26.51
C HIS A 142 21.03 -24.20 -27.04
N LYS A 143 20.79 -24.28 -28.35
CA LYS A 143 19.50 -23.89 -28.94
C LYS A 143 18.33 -24.69 -28.37
N LEU A 144 18.52 -26.00 -28.19
CA LEU A 144 17.49 -26.89 -27.66
C LEU A 144 17.24 -26.63 -26.18
N ALA A 145 18.28 -26.40 -25.37
CA ALA A 145 18.18 -26.03 -23.97
C ALA A 145 17.43 -24.70 -23.80
N VAL A 146 17.76 -23.67 -24.60
CA VAL A 146 17.02 -22.40 -24.58
C VAL A 146 15.55 -22.61 -24.92
N ARG A 147 15.23 -23.40 -25.96
CA ARG A 147 13.85 -23.71 -26.32
C ARG A 147 13.13 -24.48 -25.20
N PHE A 148 13.81 -25.43 -24.58
CA PHE A 148 13.30 -26.25 -23.50
C PHE A 148 12.92 -25.39 -22.28
N TYR A 149 13.85 -24.58 -21.77
CA TYR A 149 13.60 -23.73 -20.60
C TYR A 149 12.60 -22.58 -20.89
N LYS A 150 12.46 -22.15 -22.15
CA LYS A 150 11.40 -21.20 -22.54
C LYS A 150 10.00 -21.83 -22.49
N ALA A 151 9.89 -23.13 -22.79
CA ALA A 151 8.62 -23.85 -22.92
C ALA A 151 8.21 -24.59 -21.62
N LEU A 152 8.72 -24.17 -20.46
CA LEU A 152 8.39 -24.81 -19.19
C LEU A 152 6.92 -24.66 -18.81
N GLU A 153 6.31 -25.76 -18.38
CA GLU A 153 4.98 -25.75 -17.77
C GLU A 153 5.02 -25.11 -16.39
N PRO A 154 3.88 -24.56 -15.88
CA PRO A 154 3.83 -23.90 -14.59
C PRO A 154 4.37 -24.74 -13.42
N ILE A 155 4.10 -26.05 -13.41
CA ILE A 155 4.58 -26.95 -12.36
C ILE A 155 6.11 -27.16 -12.41
N GLU A 156 6.70 -27.13 -13.61
CA GLU A 156 8.16 -27.25 -13.77
C GLU A 156 8.85 -25.99 -13.24
N ARG A 157 8.26 -24.80 -13.45
CA ARG A 157 8.72 -23.56 -12.82
C ARG A 157 8.60 -23.62 -11.29
N VAL A 158 7.52 -24.18 -10.73
CA VAL A 158 7.40 -24.43 -9.28
C VAL A 158 8.56 -25.31 -8.78
N HIS A 159 8.93 -26.36 -9.52
CA HIS A 159 10.06 -27.20 -9.14
C HIS A 159 11.41 -26.46 -9.19
N ILE A 160 11.61 -25.53 -10.13
CA ILE A 160 12.79 -24.66 -10.17
C ILE A 160 12.77 -23.63 -9.02
N ALA A 161 11.60 -23.08 -8.68
CA ALA A 161 11.42 -22.19 -7.53
C ALA A 161 11.74 -22.89 -6.19
N ARG A 162 11.42 -24.19 -6.10
CA ARG A 162 11.68 -25.05 -4.94
C ARG A 162 13.04 -25.76 -5.00
N HIS A 163 13.90 -25.40 -5.96
CA HIS A 163 15.17 -26.10 -6.13
C HIS A 163 16.02 -25.98 -4.85
N PRO A 164 16.58 -27.07 -4.29
CA PRO A 164 17.32 -27.01 -3.02
C PRO A 164 18.55 -26.10 -3.03
N GLN A 165 19.09 -25.84 -4.22
CA GLN A 165 20.26 -24.96 -4.43
C GLN A 165 19.87 -23.60 -4.99
N ARG A 166 18.57 -23.26 -4.98
CA ARG A 166 18.13 -21.93 -5.37
C ARG A 166 18.78 -20.91 -4.44
N PRO A 167 19.37 -19.81 -4.96
CA PRO A 167 20.00 -18.82 -4.11
C PRO A 167 18.97 -18.19 -3.17
N THR A 168 19.35 -18.08 -1.91
CA THR A 168 18.51 -17.54 -0.83
C THR A 168 18.67 -16.02 -0.71
N PHE A 169 17.87 -15.38 0.13
CA PHE A 169 17.96 -13.93 0.38
C PHE A 169 19.38 -13.43 0.65
N LEU A 170 20.10 -14.05 1.59
CA LEU A 170 21.46 -13.66 1.94
C LEU A 170 22.47 -13.91 0.80
N ASP A 171 22.24 -14.90 -0.07
CA ASP A 171 23.06 -15.10 -1.26
C ASP A 171 22.97 -13.90 -2.20
N HIS A 172 21.77 -13.38 -2.40
CA HIS A 172 21.56 -12.21 -3.25
C HIS A 172 22.12 -10.94 -2.60
N VAL A 173 21.80 -10.66 -1.34
CA VAL A 173 22.28 -9.44 -0.66
C VAL A 173 23.80 -9.35 -0.67
N ILE A 174 24.50 -10.44 -0.35
CA ILE A 174 25.97 -10.46 -0.31
C ILE A 174 26.57 -10.23 -1.70
N ASN A 175 25.95 -10.76 -2.76
CA ASN A 175 26.43 -10.57 -4.13
C ASN A 175 26.06 -9.19 -4.71
N MET A 176 25.07 -8.50 -4.15
CA MET A 176 24.59 -7.20 -4.64
C MET A 176 25.23 -6.00 -3.93
N THR A 177 25.63 -6.17 -2.67
CA THR A 177 26.05 -5.07 -1.78
C THR A 177 27.55 -5.04 -1.53
N ASP A 178 28.09 -3.83 -1.34
CA ASP A 178 29.52 -3.63 -1.07
C ASP A 178 29.83 -3.79 0.44
N LYS A 179 28.90 -3.30 1.27
CA LYS A 179 28.94 -3.37 2.72
C LYS A 179 27.55 -3.76 3.19
N TRP A 180 27.47 -4.64 4.18
CA TRP A 180 26.19 -5.01 4.77
C TRP A 180 26.33 -5.38 6.24
N ILE A 181 25.25 -5.21 6.99
CA ILE A 181 25.17 -5.50 8.44
C ILE A 181 23.80 -6.13 8.74
N GLU A 182 23.80 -7.34 9.30
CA GLU A 182 22.59 -8.03 9.78
C GLU A 182 22.02 -7.38 11.05
N LEU A 183 20.70 -7.30 11.13
CA LEU A 183 19.98 -6.69 12.25
C LEU A 183 18.93 -7.68 12.82
N HIS A 184 18.86 -7.75 14.15
CA HIS A 184 18.21 -8.84 14.87
C HIS A 184 17.09 -8.41 15.84
N GLY A 185 16.16 -9.32 16.08
CA GLY A 185 15.11 -9.27 17.10
C GLY A 185 13.90 -8.44 16.70
N ASP A 186 12.81 -8.56 17.44
CA ASP A 186 11.58 -7.75 17.29
C ASP A 186 11.36 -6.74 18.44
N ARG A 187 12.16 -6.81 19.51
CA ARG A 187 11.98 -6.12 20.82
C ARG A 187 10.83 -6.66 21.69
N ALA A 188 10.22 -7.78 21.31
CA ALA A 188 9.21 -8.50 22.10
C ALA A 188 9.69 -9.88 22.56
N GLY A 189 11.01 -10.15 22.46
CA GLY A 189 11.67 -11.28 23.11
C GLY A 189 12.12 -12.41 22.18
N TYR A 190 11.92 -12.30 20.86
CA TYR A 190 12.36 -13.34 19.92
C TYR A 190 12.97 -12.74 18.64
N ASP A 191 14.06 -13.35 18.17
CA ASP A 191 14.62 -13.07 16.85
C ASP A 191 14.27 -14.23 15.92
N ASP A 192 13.27 -14.02 15.07
CA ASP A 192 12.85 -15.04 14.13
C ASP A 192 13.95 -15.28 13.08
N PRO A 193 14.49 -16.50 12.99
CA PRO A 193 15.53 -16.82 12.02
C PRO A 193 14.98 -16.88 10.58
N ALA A 194 13.68 -17.09 10.37
CA ALA A 194 13.09 -17.19 9.02
C ALA A 194 13.00 -15.84 8.30
N ILE A 195 13.06 -14.72 9.03
CA ILE A 195 13.17 -13.36 8.45
C ILE A 195 14.56 -12.84 8.74
N VAL A 196 15.24 -12.27 7.75
CA VAL A 196 16.50 -11.55 7.97
C VAL A 196 16.32 -10.11 7.51
N CYS A 197 16.85 -9.19 8.31
CA CYS A 197 16.87 -7.76 8.00
C CYS A 197 18.32 -7.30 8.02
N CYS A 198 18.71 -6.46 7.07
CA CYS A 198 20.06 -5.91 7.04
C CYS A 198 20.10 -4.53 6.39
N LEU A 199 21.08 -3.73 6.78
CA LEU A 199 21.46 -2.54 6.03
C LEU A 199 22.51 -2.95 5.02
N GLY A 200 22.39 -2.46 3.79
CA GLY A 200 23.38 -2.71 2.75
C GLY A 200 23.63 -1.47 1.90
N SER A 201 24.85 -1.34 1.38
CA SER A 201 25.24 -0.28 0.45
C SER A 201 25.29 -0.81 -0.98
N MET A 202 24.65 -0.10 -1.91
CA MET A 202 24.77 -0.32 -3.35
C MET A 202 25.04 1.03 -4.02
N GLU A 203 26.12 1.13 -4.81
CA GLU A 203 26.46 2.36 -5.55
C GLU A 203 26.53 3.62 -4.66
N GLY A 204 27.03 3.45 -3.43
CA GLY A 204 27.15 4.52 -2.43
C GLY A 204 25.85 4.92 -1.74
N LYS A 205 24.71 4.30 -2.05
CA LYS A 205 23.41 4.52 -1.38
C LYS A 205 23.09 3.39 -0.40
N THR A 206 22.55 3.74 0.76
CA THR A 206 22.13 2.78 1.79
C THR A 206 20.68 2.35 1.60
N TYR A 207 20.45 1.05 1.65
CA TYR A 207 19.14 0.42 1.53
C TYR A 207 18.85 -0.47 2.75
N MET A 208 17.58 -0.55 3.13
CA MET A 208 17.09 -1.54 4.09
C MET A 208 16.63 -2.77 3.32
N PHE A 209 17.28 -3.91 3.58
CA PHE A 209 16.96 -5.20 2.99
C PHE A 209 16.19 -6.04 4.00
N ILE A 210 15.07 -6.63 3.58
CA ILE A 210 14.24 -7.49 4.43
C ILE A 210 13.79 -8.69 3.60
N GLY A 211 14.04 -9.91 4.05
CA GLY A 211 13.59 -11.07 3.28
C GLY A 211 13.37 -12.31 4.10
N GLN A 212 12.60 -13.24 3.54
CA GLN A 212 12.58 -14.60 4.09
C GLN A 212 13.89 -15.31 3.74
N GLN A 213 14.48 -15.96 4.74
CA GLN A 213 15.73 -16.69 4.60
C GLN A 213 15.45 -18.19 4.74
N LYS A 214 15.53 -18.91 3.63
CA LYS A 214 15.63 -20.39 3.65
C LYS A 214 17.05 -20.83 4.01
N GLY A 215 17.26 -22.12 4.24
CA GLY A 215 18.59 -22.70 4.47
C GLY A 215 19.18 -23.31 3.21
N ARG A 216 20.51 -23.29 3.08
CA ARG A 216 21.22 -23.95 1.96
C ARG A 216 21.35 -25.46 2.13
N ASN A 217 21.12 -25.98 3.33
CA ASN A 217 21.20 -27.40 3.68
C ASN A 217 20.12 -27.75 4.72
N SER A 218 19.91 -29.03 5.00
CA SER A 218 18.85 -29.49 5.90
C SER A 218 18.96 -28.92 7.32
N LYS A 219 20.18 -28.78 7.87
CA LYS A 219 20.40 -28.21 9.21
C LYS A 219 20.01 -26.74 9.26
N GLU A 220 20.43 -25.96 8.26
CA GLU A 220 20.05 -24.56 8.13
C GLU A 220 18.56 -24.39 7.87
N ASN A 221 17.95 -25.26 7.05
CA ASN A 221 16.51 -25.23 6.78
C ASN A 221 15.70 -25.43 8.05
N ILE A 222 16.05 -26.42 8.87
CA ILE A 222 15.39 -26.63 10.18
C ILE A 222 15.58 -25.39 11.07
N LYS A 223 16.80 -24.86 11.18
CA LYS A 223 17.09 -23.65 11.98
C LYS A 223 16.30 -22.43 11.53
N ARG A 224 16.15 -22.24 10.22
CA ARG A 224 15.46 -21.11 9.59
C ARG A 224 13.97 -21.39 9.34
N ASN A 225 13.43 -22.47 9.91
CA ASN A 225 12.05 -22.90 9.74
C ASN A 225 11.61 -22.98 8.28
N PHE A 226 12.50 -23.43 7.38
CA PHE A 226 12.29 -23.49 5.94
C PHE A 226 11.86 -22.15 5.30
N GLY A 227 12.23 -21.02 5.92
CA GLY A 227 11.81 -19.68 5.50
C GLY A 227 10.34 -19.38 5.81
N MET A 228 9.70 -20.10 6.73
CA MET A 228 8.34 -19.84 7.21
C MET A 228 8.38 -18.96 8.47
N PRO A 229 8.01 -17.68 8.37
CA PRO A 229 8.06 -16.77 9.52
C PRO A 229 6.95 -17.05 10.53
N THR A 230 7.31 -16.93 11.80
CA THR A 230 6.41 -16.78 12.95
C THR A 230 5.94 -15.32 13.05
N PRO A 231 5.01 -14.98 13.96
CA PRO A 231 4.53 -13.60 14.12
C PRO A 231 5.66 -12.62 14.47
N HIS A 232 6.65 -13.09 15.22
CA HIS A 232 7.85 -12.32 15.57
C HIS A 232 8.67 -11.89 14.35
N GLY A 233 8.72 -12.72 13.30
CA GLY A 233 9.40 -12.39 12.05
C GLY A 233 8.75 -11.21 11.33
N TYR A 234 7.41 -11.17 11.28
CA TYR A 234 6.68 -10.06 10.68
C TYR A 234 6.81 -8.78 11.51
N ARG A 235 6.73 -8.88 12.85
CA ARG A 235 6.99 -7.75 13.76
C ARG A 235 8.41 -7.20 13.62
N LYS A 236 9.42 -8.08 13.50
CA LYS A 236 10.80 -7.69 13.19
C LYS A 236 10.90 -6.94 11.86
N ALA A 237 10.30 -7.48 10.80
CA ALA A 237 10.28 -6.82 9.50
C ALA A 237 9.67 -5.42 9.58
N LEU A 238 8.49 -5.27 10.20
CA LEU A 238 7.84 -3.98 10.37
C LEU A 238 8.68 -2.99 11.18
N ARG A 239 9.34 -3.44 12.25
CA ARG A 239 10.23 -2.60 13.05
C ARG A 239 11.33 -1.98 12.18
N PHE A 240 11.97 -2.79 11.34
CA PHE A 240 13.04 -2.29 10.48
C PHE A 240 12.54 -1.49 9.29
N MET A 241 11.34 -1.77 8.80
CA MET A 241 10.65 -0.90 7.86
C MET A 241 10.41 0.51 8.44
N ARG A 242 10.00 0.61 9.71
CA ARG A 242 9.87 1.91 10.41
C ARG A 242 11.21 2.61 10.63
N TYR A 243 12.29 1.85 10.85
CA TYR A 243 13.63 2.43 10.93
C TYR A 243 14.07 2.98 9.58
N ALA A 244 13.82 2.24 8.50
CA ALA A 244 14.08 2.71 7.15
C ALA A 244 13.31 3.99 6.83
N GLU A 245 12.04 4.08 7.24
CA GLU A 245 11.25 5.32 7.16
C GLU A 245 11.89 6.48 7.93
N LYS A 246 12.27 6.26 9.20
CA LYS A 246 12.87 7.29 10.07
C LYS A 246 14.17 7.87 9.48
N TYR A 247 15.02 7.01 8.92
CA TYR A 247 16.31 7.40 8.37
C TYR A 247 16.30 7.61 6.85
N LYS A 248 15.11 7.56 6.23
CA LYS A 248 14.90 7.75 4.78
C LYS A 248 15.66 6.77 3.90
N PHE A 249 15.86 5.54 4.37
CA PHE A 249 16.44 4.46 3.56
C PHE A 249 15.35 3.81 2.70
N PRO A 250 15.52 3.69 1.38
CA PRO A 250 14.61 2.89 0.56
C PRO A 250 14.65 1.42 0.99
N ILE A 251 13.53 0.73 0.84
CA ILE A 251 13.35 -0.65 1.32
C ILE A 251 13.31 -1.60 0.12
N ILE A 252 14.11 -2.67 0.18
CA ILE A 252 14.09 -3.76 -0.77
C ILE A 252 13.66 -5.01 -0.02
N THR A 253 12.54 -5.61 -0.43
CA THR A 253 12.07 -6.86 0.16
C THR A 253 12.31 -8.05 -0.76
N PHE A 254 12.61 -9.20 -0.17
CA PHE A 254 12.87 -10.45 -0.89
C PHE A 254 11.92 -11.53 -0.42
N VAL A 255 11.11 -12.02 -1.35
CA VAL A 255 10.07 -13.02 -1.08
C VAL A 255 10.56 -14.41 -1.44
N ASP A 256 10.70 -15.27 -0.43
CA ASP A 256 11.03 -16.69 -0.58
C ASP A 256 10.51 -17.55 0.58
N THR A 257 9.21 -17.81 0.57
CA THR A 257 8.54 -18.57 1.62
C THR A 257 7.44 -19.46 1.06
N PRO A 258 7.30 -20.71 1.54
CA PRO A 258 6.14 -21.53 1.21
C PRO A 258 4.86 -21.01 1.91
N GLY A 259 4.99 -20.17 2.95
CA GLY A 259 3.90 -19.59 3.70
C GLY A 259 4.33 -19.14 5.10
N ALA A 260 3.40 -18.51 5.83
CA ALA A 260 3.58 -18.25 7.25
C ALA A 260 3.61 -19.58 8.02
N PHE A 261 4.37 -19.64 9.12
CA PHE A 261 4.41 -20.87 9.92
C PHE A 261 3.06 -21.10 10.60
N ALA A 262 2.49 -22.28 10.38
CA ALA A 262 1.16 -22.67 10.85
C ALA A 262 1.27 -23.68 11.99
N ASP A 263 1.75 -23.21 13.15
CA ASP A 263 1.79 -23.98 14.39
C ASP A 263 0.90 -23.33 15.47
N LEU A 264 0.58 -24.11 16.51
CA LEU A 264 -0.28 -23.66 17.60
C LEU A 264 0.26 -22.38 18.27
N LYS A 265 1.57 -22.30 18.48
CA LYS A 265 2.20 -21.17 19.16
C LYS A 265 2.14 -19.88 18.32
N SER A 266 2.26 -19.97 17.00
CA SER A 266 2.10 -18.79 16.11
C SER A 266 0.66 -18.27 16.15
N GLU A 267 -0.33 -19.15 16.22
CA GLU A 267 -1.73 -18.76 16.37
C GLU A 267 -1.99 -18.09 17.73
N GLU A 268 -1.51 -18.66 18.84
CA GLU A 268 -1.58 -18.06 20.19
C GLU A 268 -0.94 -16.66 20.23
N LEU A 269 0.13 -16.46 19.45
CA LEU A 269 0.86 -15.19 19.32
C LEU A 269 0.29 -14.27 18.23
N ASN A 270 -0.89 -14.59 17.68
CA ASN A 270 -1.63 -13.83 16.68
C ASN A 270 -0.89 -13.65 15.33
N GLN A 271 -0.62 -14.75 14.62
CA GLN A 271 -0.06 -14.74 13.27
C GLN A 271 -0.87 -13.87 12.29
N GLY A 272 -2.21 -13.95 12.35
CA GLY A 272 -3.08 -13.12 11.53
C GLY A 272 -2.94 -11.61 11.81
N GLU A 273 -2.80 -11.21 13.08
CA GLU A 273 -2.57 -9.81 13.47
C GLU A 273 -1.23 -9.31 12.93
N ALA A 274 -0.16 -10.08 13.11
CA ALA A 274 1.17 -9.67 12.68
C ALA A 274 1.24 -9.44 11.16
N ILE A 275 0.61 -10.33 10.38
CA ILE A 275 0.49 -10.17 8.92
C ILE A 275 -0.37 -8.93 8.59
N ALA A 276 -1.56 -8.80 9.18
CA ALA A 276 -2.48 -7.70 8.88
C ALA A 276 -1.88 -6.34 9.24
N ASN A 277 -1.17 -6.25 10.37
CA ASN A 277 -0.51 -5.04 10.83
C ASN A 277 0.64 -4.62 9.90
N ASN A 278 1.42 -5.59 9.40
CA ASN A 278 2.39 -5.33 8.35
C ASN A 278 1.73 -4.77 7.09
N LEU A 279 0.70 -5.43 6.56
CA LEU A 279 -0.01 -4.97 5.35
C LEU A 279 -0.52 -3.55 5.52
N ARG A 280 -1.24 -3.27 6.61
CA ARG A 280 -1.75 -1.93 6.94
C ARG A 280 -0.62 -0.90 7.02
N SER A 281 0.44 -1.22 7.74
CA SER A 281 1.55 -0.29 7.96
C SER A 281 2.32 0.00 6.69
N MET A 282 2.52 -1.00 5.82
CA MET A 282 3.31 -0.87 4.60
C MET A 282 2.71 0.14 3.61
N PHE A 283 1.39 0.32 3.57
CA PHE A 283 0.78 1.38 2.76
C PHE A 283 1.20 2.79 3.18
N GLY A 284 1.45 3.01 4.47
CA GLY A 284 1.79 4.33 5.02
C GLY A 284 3.27 4.67 5.12
N ILE A 285 4.17 3.74 4.79
CA ILE A 285 5.62 3.94 4.91
C ILE A 285 6.12 4.99 3.90
N LYS A 286 6.71 6.08 4.39
CA LYS A 286 7.20 7.23 3.61
C LYS A 286 8.61 7.05 3.02
N VAL A 287 8.88 5.88 2.43
CA VAL A 287 10.06 5.60 1.60
C VAL A 287 9.67 4.67 0.44
N PRO A 288 10.39 4.68 -0.69
CA PRO A 288 10.17 3.72 -1.77
C PRO A 288 10.37 2.28 -1.31
N ILE A 289 9.48 1.37 -1.74
CA ILE A 289 9.57 -0.07 -1.47
C ILE A 289 9.54 -0.83 -2.79
N VAL A 290 10.53 -1.68 -3.03
CA VAL A 290 10.54 -2.64 -4.14
C VAL A 290 10.61 -4.05 -3.57
N SER A 291 9.69 -4.92 -3.96
CA SER A 291 9.66 -6.33 -3.57
C SER A 291 10.13 -7.20 -4.71
N VAL A 292 10.96 -8.19 -4.43
CA VAL A 292 11.48 -9.15 -5.41
C VAL A 292 11.11 -10.56 -4.97
N VAL A 293 10.29 -11.26 -5.75
CA VAL A 293 10.03 -12.68 -5.53
C VAL A 293 11.17 -13.47 -6.14
N ILE A 294 12.00 -14.05 -5.28
CA ILE A 294 13.18 -14.80 -5.70
C ILE A 294 12.94 -16.30 -5.71
N GLY A 295 11.94 -16.82 -5.00
CA GLY A 295 11.63 -18.25 -4.97
C GLY A 295 10.13 -18.48 -4.94
N GLU A 296 9.62 -18.84 -3.76
CA GLU A 296 8.19 -19.01 -3.55
C GLU A 296 7.57 -17.78 -2.86
N GLY A 297 6.43 -17.34 -3.36
CA GLY A 297 5.56 -16.34 -2.74
C GLY A 297 4.33 -17.02 -2.16
N GLY A 298 4.46 -17.64 -0.99
CA GLY A 298 3.38 -18.36 -0.32
C GLY A 298 2.40 -17.45 0.42
N SER A 299 1.22 -17.25 -0.15
CA SER A 299 0.02 -16.72 0.51
C SER A 299 0.25 -15.40 1.27
N GLY A 300 -0.50 -15.19 2.35
CA GLY A 300 -0.38 -14.02 3.24
C GLY A 300 1.01 -13.86 3.86
N GLY A 301 1.76 -14.95 4.03
CA GLY A 301 3.12 -14.88 4.61
C GLY A 301 4.14 -14.22 3.68
N ALA A 302 4.01 -14.44 2.37
CA ALA A 302 4.73 -13.68 1.37
C ALA A 302 4.22 -12.24 1.27
N LEU A 303 2.89 -12.07 1.24
CA LEU A 303 2.26 -10.75 1.08
C LEU A 303 2.62 -9.77 2.20
N ALA A 304 2.82 -10.28 3.42
CA ALA A 304 3.18 -9.51 4.61
C ALA A 304 4.46 -8.66 4.48
N ILE A 305 5.32 -8.92 3.49
CA ILE A 305 6.47 -8.07 3.16
C ILE A 305 6.50 -7.66 1.69
N ALA A 306 5.46 -7.95 0.91
CA ALA A 306 5.39 -7.68 -0.53
C ALA A 306 4.47 -6.50 -0.90
N CYS A 307 3.91 -5.78 0.08
CA CYS A 307 3.13 -4.57 -0.14
C CYS A 307 4.04 -3.39 -0.56
N ALA A 308 4.46 -3.40 -1.82
CA ALA A 308 5.51 -2.55 -2.36
C ALA A 308 5.00 -1.67 -3.52
N ASN A 309 5.75 -0.59 -3.84
CA ASN A 309 5.51 0.22 -5.04
C ASN A 309 5.64 -0.63 -6.30
N LYS A 310 6.66 -1.50 -6.33
CA LYS A 310 6.94 -2.41 -7.44
C LYS A 310 7.16 -3.83 -6.91
N ILE A 311 6.58 -4.81 -7.60
CA ILE A 311 6.77 -6.23 -7.35
C ILE A 311 7.44 -6.79 -8.60
N LEU A 312 8.70 -7.18 -8.45
CA LEU A 312 9.50 -7.83 -9.46
C LEU A 312 9.52 -9.33 -9.17
N MET A 313 9.60 -10.16 -10.19
CA MET A 313 9.64 -11.61 -10.03
C MET A 313 10.78 -12.18 -10.86
N LEU A 314 11.58 -13.07 -10.27
CA LEU A 314 12.48 -13.90 -11.08
C LEU A 314 11.64 -14.78 -12.02
N GLU A 315 12.16 -15.03 -13.22
CA GLU A 315 11.50 -15.79 -14.30
C GLU A 315 10.82 -17.10 -13.84
N ASN A 316 11.47 -17.85 -12.97
CA ASN A 316 10.98 -19.15 -12.49
C ASN A 316 10.42 -19.08 -11.08
N SER A 317 10.32 -17.89 -10.48
CA SER A 317 9.63 -17.71 -9.20
C SER A 317 8.11 -17.83 -9.37
N VAL A 318 7.43 -18.12 -8.25
CA VAL A 318 5.97 -18.31 -8.22
C VAL A 318 5.36 -17.51 -7.08
N PHE A 319 4.16 -16.97 -7.26
CA PHE A 319 3.40 -16.27 -6.21
C PHE A 319 1.96 -16.80 -6.23
N PHE A 320 1.46 -17.26 -5.09
CA PHE A 320 0.16 -17.93 -5.03
C PHE A 320 -0.58 -17.69 -3.71
N VAL A 321 -1.92 -17.72 -3.76
CA VAL A 321 -2.78 -17.63 -2.57
C VAL A 321 -2.75 -18.91 -1.73
N ALA A 322 -2.62 -20.06 -2.38
CA ALA A 322 -2.50 -21.38 -1.77
C ALA A 322 -1.57 -22.24 -2.62
N SER A 323 -0.87 -23.19 -2.00
CA SER A 323 0.05 -24.05 -2.75
C SER A 323 -0.72 -24.88 -3.80
N PRO A 324 -0.11 -25.21 -4.95
CA PRO A 324 -0.74 -26.05 -5.96
C PRO A 324 -1.27 -27.37 -5.39
N GLU A 325 -0.54 -27.95 -4.44
CA GLU A 325 -0.91 -29.18 -3.75
C GLU A 325 -2.16 -29.00 -2.89
N ALA A 326 -2.24 -27.93 -2.09
CA ALA A 326 -3.39 -27.64 -1.26
C ALA A 326 -4.64 -27.33 -2.10
N CYS A 327 -4.48 -26.51 -3.14
CA CYS A 327 -5.55 -26.20 -4.09
C CYS A 327 -6.08 -27.47 -4.77
N ALA A 328 -5.19 -28.36 -5.20
CA ALA A 328 -5.57 -29.63 -5.82
C ALA A 328 -6.27 -30.59 -4.85
N ALA A 329 -5.82 -30.65 -3.59
CA ALA A 329 -6.47 -31.44 -2.56
C ALA A 329 -7.91 -30.96 -2.27
N ILE A 330 -8.14 -29.64 -2.29
CA ILE A 330 -9.46 -29.06 -2.02
C ILE A 330 -10.39 -29.19 -3.24
N LEU A 331 -9.96 -28.70 -4.41
CA LEU A 331 -10.83 -28.60 -5.59
C LEU A 331 -10.95 -29.91 -6.37
N TYR A 332 -9.88 -30.71 -6.41
CA TYR A 332 -9.84 -31.97 -7.17
C TYR A 332 -9.82 -33.22 -6.29
N LYS A 333 -9.89 -33.07 -4.96
CA LYS A 333 -9.82 -34.17 -3.99
C LYS A 333 -8.59 -35.05 -4.18
N SER A 334 -7.51 -34.51 -4.76
CA SER A 334 -6.29 -35.26 -5.08
C SER A 334 -5.09 -34.32 -5.25
N ALA A 335 -4.10 -34.46 -4.38
CA ALA A 335 -2.84 -33.70 -4.45
C ALA A 335 -2.05 -33.98 -5.74
N LYS A 336 -2.24 -35.16 -6.37
CA LYS A 336 -1.61 -35.50 -7.66
C LYS A 336 -2.04 -34.57 -8.79
N MET A 337 -3.16 -33.86 -8.64
CA MET A 337 -3.65 -32.87 -9.60
C MET A 337 -2.99 -31.48 -9.45
N ALA A 338 -1.91 -31.37 -8.66
CA ALA A 338 -1.13 -30.13 -8.52
C ALA A 338 -0.71 -29.49 -9.86
N PRO A 339 -0.29 -30.24 -10.91
CA PRO A 339 0.01 -29.63 -12.21
C PRO A 339 -1.18 -28.90 -12.84
N LYS A 340 -2.39 -29.49 -12.72
CA LYS A 340 -3.63 -28.89 -13.21
C LYS A 340 -3.99 -27.64 -12.40
N ALA A 341 -3.86 -27.70 -11.07
CA ALA A 341 -4.11 -26.57 -10.19
C ALA A 341 -3.13 -25.40 -10.44
N ALA A 342 -1.83 -25.69 -10.58
CA ALA A 342 -0.81 -24.68 -10.88
C ALA A 342 -1.12 -23.90 -12.17
N LYS A 343 -1.56 -24.61 -13.22
CA LYS A 343 -1.97 -23.99 -14.48
C LYS A 343 -3.24 -23.13 -14.34
N ALA A 344 -4.24 -23.64 -13.63
CA ALA A 344 -5.49 -22.92 -13.41
C ALA A 344 -5.31 -21.62 -12.60
N LEU A 345 -4.43 -21.65 -11.59
CA LEU A 345 -4.15 -20.52 -10.71
C LEU A 345 -3.26 -19.43 -11.33
N LYS A 346 -2.61 -19.70 -12.50
CA LYS A 346 -1.68 -18.76 -13.17
C LYS A 346 -0.59 -18.18 -12.25
N ILE A 347 0.04 -19.03 -11.44
CA ILE A 347 0.98 -18.63 -10.36
C ILE A 347 2.38 -18.20 -10.83
N THR A 348 2.68 -18.32 -12.12
CA THR A 348 4.00 -18.02 -12.68
C THR A 348 4.22 -16.52 -12.83
N ALA A 349 5.48 -16.09 -12.88
CA ALA A 349 5.84 -14.69 -13.13
C ALA A 349 5.15 -14.13 -14.40
N GLN A 350 5.05 -14.94 -15.46
CA GLN A 350 4.36 -14.57 -16.71
C GLN A 350 2.85 -14.40 -16.48
N GLY A 351 2.19 -15.38 -15.85
CA GLY A 351 0.75 -15.31 -15.59
C GLY A 351 0.37 -14.14 -14.68
N LEU A 352 1.22 -13.81 -13.70
CA LEU A 352 1.00 -12.68 -12.79
C LEU A 352 1.27 -11.33 -13.44
N MET A 353 2.18 -11.26 -14.41
CA MET A 353 2.39 -10.07 -15.23
C MET A 353 1.18 -9.81 -16.15
N GLU A 354 0.65 -10.86 -16.80
CA GLU A 354 -0.58 -10.76 -17.59
C GLU A 354 -1.78 -10.26 -16.77
N ASN A 355 -1.84 -10.66 -15.49
CA ASN A 355 -2.89 -10.23 -14.56
C ASN A 355 -2.60 -8.86 -13.88
N GLY A 356 -1.51 -8.17 -14.24
CA GLY A 356 -1.17 -6.85 -13.70
C GLY A 356 -0.71 -6.83 -12.23
N ILE A 357 -0.30 -7.98 -11.67
CA ILE A 357 0.19 -8.11 -10.29
C ILE A 357 1.71 -7.92 -10.23
N CYS A 358 2.43 -8.55 -11.17
CA CYS A 358 3.88 -8.42 -11.35
C CYS A 358 4.19 -7.25 -12.30
N ASP A 359 5.13 -6.38 -11.92
CA ASP A 359 5.53 -5.22 -12.73
C ASP A 359 6.66 -5.56 -13.73
N GLU A 360 7.60 -6.42 -13.34
CA GLU A 360 8.77 -6.77 -14.17
C GLU A 360 9.22 -8.20 -13.89
N ILE A 361 9.52 -8.94 -14.96
CA ILE A 361 10.13 -10.27 -14.89
C ILE A 361 11.64 -10.12 -15.06
N ILE A 362 12.39 -10.58 -14.06
CA ILE A 362 13.85 -10.58 -14.06
C ILE A 362 14.31 -11.91 -14.67
N PRO A 363 15.07 -11.90 -15.78
CA PRO A 363 15.51 -13.12 -16.43
C PRO A 363 16.50 -13.88 -15.56
N GLU A 364 16.34 -15.21 -15.51
CA GLU A 364 17.30 -16.08 -14.83
C GLU A 364 18.38 -16.55 -15.83
N PRO A 365 19.57 -16.97 -15.34
CA PRO A 365 20.52 -17.71 -16.16
C PRO A 365 19.88 -18.95 -16.78
N LEU A 366 20.45 -19.43 -17.89
CA LEU A 366 19.95 -20.64 -18.55
C LEU A 366 19.95 -21.82 -17.57
N GLY A 367 18.78 -22.42 -17.36
CA GLY A 367 18.56 -23.49 -16.39
C GLY A 367 18.15 -23.04 -14.98
N GLY A 368 18.08 -21.74 -14.74
CA GLY A 368 17.59 -21.13 -13.49
C GLY A 368 18.68 -20.50 -12.64
N ALA A 369 18.26 -19.74 -11.62
CA ALA A 369 19.12 -18.93 -10.75
C ALA A 369 20.22 -19.72 -10.02
N HIS A 370 20.01 -21.01 -9.77
CA HIS A 370 20.97 -21.88 -9.11
C HIS A 370 22.18 -22.25 -10.01
N ARG A 371 22.06 -22.08 -11.33
CA ARG A 371 23.16 -22.35 -12.27
C ARG A 371 24.25 -21.27 -12.21
N ASP A 372 23.83 -20.01 -12.08
CA ASP A 372 24.74 -18.88 -11.88
C ASP A 372 24.13 -17.87 -10.87
N PRO A 373 24.32 -18.11 -9.57
CA PRO A 373 23.81 -17.24 -8.51
C PRO A 373 24.35 -15.81 -8.58
N ALA A 374 25.59 -15.63 -9.07
CA ALA A 374 26.22 -14.33 -9.18
C ALA A 374 25.54 -13.50 -10.27
N GLN A 375 25.36 -14.08 -11.47
CA GLN A 375 24.66 -13.41 -12.56
C GLN A 375 23.18 -13.13 -12.20
N ALA A 376 22.49 -14.08 -11.56
CA ALA A 376 21.13 -13.87 -11.09
C ALA A 376 21.03 -12.67 -10.12
N SER A 377 21.97 -12.56 -9.18
CA SER A 377 22.04 -11.43 -8.25
C SER A 377 22.32 -10.09 -8.95
N GLN A 378 23.19 -10.07 -9.97
CA GLN A 378 23.43 -8.86 -10.75
C GLN A 378 22.20 -8.44 -11.58
N ASN A 379 21.46 -9.40 -12.13
CA ASN A 379 20.20 -9.13 -12.82
C ASN A 379 19.17 -8.48 -11.87
N ILE A 380 19.05 -9.01 -10.65
CA ILE A 380 18.19 -8.42 -9.61
C ILE A 380 18.66 -7.01 -9.26
N LYS A 381 19.96 -6.81 -9.00
CA LYS A 381 20.54 -5.49 -8.71
C LYS A 381 20.18 -4.46 -9.77
N LYS A 382 20.36 -4.80 -11.04
CA LYS A 382 20.06 -3.93 -12.17
C LYS A 382 18.58 -3.53 -12.21
N ALA A 383 17.66 -4.50 -12.07
CA ALA A 383 16.22 -4.24 -12.08
C ALA A 383 15.77 -3.40 -10.89
N VAL A 384 16.28 -3.72 -9.69
CA VAL A 384 15.97 -2.96 -8.47
C VAL A 384 16.50 -1.53 -8.54
N LEU A 385 17.74 -1.32 -9.01
CA LEU A 385 18.32 0.02 -9.12
C LEU A 385 17.55 0.89 -10.12
N LYS A 386 17.13 0.32 -11.25
CA LYS A 386 16.28 0.99 -12.23
C LYS A 386 14.99 1.51 -11.60
N GLU A 387 14.26 0.66 -10.88
CA GLU A 387 12.99 1.08 -10.23
C GLU A 387 13.22 2.03 -9.05
N MET A 388 14.30 1.82 -8.28
CA MET A 388 14.67 2.72 -7.19
C MET A 388 15.07 4.11 -7.70
N GLU A 389 15.78 4.20 -8.82
CA GLU A 389 16.12 5.47 -9.45
C GLU A 389 14.85 6.21 -9.89
N ARG A 390 13.93 5.52 -10.56
CA ARG A 390 12.62 6.09 -10.97
C ARG A 390 11.85 6.62 -9.76
N LEU A 391 11.69 5.79 -8.72
CA LEU A 391 10.93 6.15 -7.51
C LEU A 391 11.59 7.28 -6.71
N SER A 392 12.93 7.37 -6.73
CA SER A 392 13.66 8.44 -6.03
C SER A 392 13.48 9.82 -6.65
N LYS A 393 13.04 9.90 -7.91
CA LYS A 393 12.76 11.17 -8.61
C LYS A 393 11.35 11.70 -8.34
N LEU A 394 10.47 10.89 -7.74
CA LEU A 394 9.09 11.26 -7.46
C LEU A 394 8.96 11.92 -6.09
N ASP A 395 7.98 12.82 -5.96
CA ASP A 395 7.60 13.32 -4.64
C ASP A 395 7.00 12.18 -3.78
N MET A 396 7.20 12.26 -2.47
CA MET A 396 6.77 11.23 -1.54
C MET A 396 5.26 11.01 -1.56
N ARG A 397 4.46 12.06 -1.80
CA ARG A 397 3.01 11.92 -1.94
C ARG A 397 2.65 11.04 -3.15
N VAL A 398 3.38 11.20 -4.26
CA VAL A 398 3.21 10.40 -5.47
C VAL A 398 3.66 8.96 -5.22
N VAL A 399 4.76 8.73 -4.50
CA VAL A 399 5.22 7.38 -4.13
C VAL A 399 4.17 6.64 -3.30
N LEU A 400 3.54 7.30 -2.32
CA LEU A 400 2.46 6.69 -1.54
C LEU A 400 1.21 6.43 -2.39
N TYR A 401 0.83 7.39 -3.23
CA TYR A 401 -0.31 7.25 -4.14
C TYR A 401 -0.13 6.11 -5.14
N GLU A 402 1.04 5.99 -5.78
CA GLU A 402 1.38 4.87 -6.67
C GLU A 402 1.22 3.52 -5.95
N ARG A 403 1.70 3.41 -4.70
CA ARG A 403 1.55 2.18 -3.90
C ARG A 403 0.08 1.88 -3.63
N GLN A 404 -0.70 2.85 -3.17
CA GLN A 404 -2.12 2.65 -2.87
C GLN A 404 -2.91 2.26 -4.13
N MET A 405 -2.73 2.99 -5.23
CA MET A 405 -3.46 2.76 -6.47
C MET A 405 -3.08 1.45 -7.14
N LYS A 406 -1.83 1.01 -7.02
CA LYS A 406 -1.42 -0.32 -7.48
C LYS A 406 -2.32 -1.40 -6.90
N PHE A 407 -2.49 -1.44 -5.58
CA PHE A 407 -3.30 -2.48 -4.93
C PHE A 407 -4.81 -2.24 -5.11
N ARG A 408 -5.27 -0.99 -5.18
CA ARG A 408 -6.70 -0.68 -5.37
C ARG A 408 -7.25 -1.13 -6.73
N LYS A 409 -6.40 -1.21 -7.75
CA LYS A 409 -6.72 -1.67 -9.10
C LYS A 409 -6.74 -3.20 -9.25
N ILE A 410 -6.26 -3.95 -8.24
CA ILE A 410 -6.22 -5.41 -8.32
C ILE A 410 -7.61 -5.97 -8.04
N GLY A 411 -8.13 -6.76 -8.98
CA GLY A 411 -9.43 -7.42 -8.89
C GLY A 411 -10.35 -7.00 -10.04
N VAL A 412 -11.03 -7.98 -10.63
CA VAL A 412 -12.05 -7.76 -11.67
C VAL A 412 -13.35 -8.35 -11.16
N TYR A 413 -14.40 -7.54 -11.12
CA TYR A 413 -15.74 -7.93 -10.73
C TYR A 413 -16.74 -7.27 -11.67
N GLN A 414 -17.90 -7.91 -11.82
CA GLN A 414 -19.04 -7.32 -12.53
C GLN A 414 -19.93 -6.66 -11.48
N GLU A 415 -20.25 -5.38 -11.67
CA GLU A 415 -21.26 -4.72 -10.87
C GLU A 415 -22.63 -5.32 -11.22
N ILE A 416 -23.32 -5.81 -10.19
CA ILE A 416 -24.70 -6.26 -10.29
C ILE A 416 -25.53 -5.20 -9.58
N ASP A 417 -26.71 -4.88 -10.12
CA ASP A 417 -27.67 -4.01 -9.43
C ASP A 417 -27.84 -4.49 -7.97
N PRO A 418 -27.86 -3.59 -6.98
CA PRO A 418 -27.94 -3.97 -5.58
C PRO A 418 -29.23 -4.77 -5.33
N VAL A 419 -29.10 -6.10 -5.27
CA VAL A 419 -30.17 -6.98 -4.80
C VAL A 419 -30.11 -6.95 -3.29
N ASP A 420 -30.94 -6.11 -2.67
CA ASP A 420 -31.09 -6.09 -1.23
C ASP A 420 -31.37 -7.53 -0.73
N PRO A 421 -30.53 -8.10 0.14
CA PRO A 421 -30.81 -9.42 0.67
C PRO A 421 -32.11 -9.34 1.47
N VAL A 422 -33.14 -10.07 1.04
CA VAL A 422 -34.44 -10.15 1.73
C VAL A 422 -34.23 -10.79 3.11
N LYS A 423 -33.82 -10.01 4.10
CA LYS A 423 -33.69 -10.43 5.49
C LYS A 423 -35.09 -10.53 6.08
N LYS A 424 -35.68 -11.73 6.08
CA LYS A 424 -36.87 -12.02 6.89
C LYS A 424 -36.51 -11.95 8.38
N ARG A 425 -36.53 -10.76 8.97
CA ARG A 425 -36.38 -10.57 10.43
C ARG A 425 -37.71 -10.84 11.12
N LYS A 426 -37.83 -11.99 11.81
CA LYS A 426 -38.94 -12.31 12.73
C LYS A 426 -38.61 -11.87 14.17
N MET A 427 -38.25 -10.61 14.38
CA MET A 427 -38.08 -10.06 15.74
C MET A 427 -38.76 -8.71 15.84
N LYS A 428 -39.53 -8.48 16.93
CA LYS A 428 -40.08 -7.17 17.27
C LYS A 428 -38.92 -6.19 17.54
N LYS A 429 -39.01 -4.99 16.96
CA LYS A 429 -38.05 -3.90 17.24
C LYS A 429 -38.13 -3.56 18.74
N ARG A 430 -36.98 -3.54 19.41
CA ARG A 430 -36.86 -3.07 20.79
C ARG A 430 -36.86 -1.55 20.75
N GLU A 431 -37.87 -0.93 21.36
CA GLU A 431 -37.91 0.52 21.57
C GLU A 431 -36.92 0.85 22.68
N VAL A 432 -35.85 1.58 22.35
CA VAL A 432 -34.93 2.15 23.33
C VAL A 432 -35.07 3.67 23.21
N PRO A 433 -35.34 4.40 24.30
CA PRO A 433 -35.43 5.85 24.26
C PRO A 433 -34.04 6.44 23.95
N TYR A 434 -33.99 7.23 22.89
CA TYR A 434 -32.79 7.96 22.46
C TYR A 434 -32.56 9.12 23.43
N SER A 435 -31.53 9.07 24.27
CA SER A 435 -31.06 10.27 24.97
C SER A 435 -30.30 11.13 23.97
N ALA A 436 -30.77 12.36 23.77
CA ALA A 436 -30.18 13.33 22.86
C ALA A 436 -28.74 13.64 23.27
N PHE A 437 -27.78 13.34 22.41
CA PHE A 437 -26.46 13.95 22.48
C PHE A 437 -26.61 15.41 22.06
N ASN A 438 -26.39 16.34 22.99
CA ASN A 438 -26.27 17.76 22.68
C ASN A 438 -24.96 17.98 21.92
N CYS A 439 -25.04 18.15 20.61
CA CYS A 439 -23.97 18.71 19.80
C CYS A 439 -24.01 20.24 19.95
N THR A 440 -22.96 20.82 20.52
CA THR A 440 -22.71 22.27 20.52
C THR A 440 -22.56 22.78 19.08
N GLU A 441 -23.17 23.94 18.81
CA GLU A 441 -23.16 24.59 17.49
C GLU A 441 -21.74 24.99 17.04
N PRO A 442 -21.37 24.84 15.75
CA PRO A 442 -20.11 25.36 15.22
C PRO A 442 -20.18 26.88 15.01
N THR A 443 -19.11 27.59 15.35
CA THR A 443 -18.95 29.02 15.03
C THR A 443 -18.77 29.25 13.53
N PRO A 444 -19.31 30.36 12.95
CA PRO A 444 -19.13 30.69 11.54
C PRO A 444 -17.63 30.88 11.19
N TYR A 445 -17.20 30.37 10.04
CA TYR A 445 -15.86 30.66 9.50
C TYR A 445 -15.78 32.12 9.03
N ASP A 446 -14.69 32.80 9.36
CA ASP A 446 -14.48 34.19 8.96
C ASP A 446 -14.26 34.33 7.44
N ARG A 447 -14.93 35.32 6.85
CA ARG A 447 -14.98 35.58 5.40
C ARG A 447 -13.60 35.83 4.79
N GLU A 448 -12.61 36.21 5.60
CA GLU A 448 -11.23 36.48 5.20
C GLU A 448 -10.37 35.21 5.11
N GLU A 449 -10.58 34.21 5.99
CA GLU A 449 -9.85 32.93 5.91
C GLU A 449 -10.22 32.15 4.64
N LEU A 450 -11.49 32.23 4.24
CA LEU A 450 -12.00 31.58 3.02
C LEU A 450 -11.42 32.21 1.75
N LYS A 451 -11.23 33.53 1.73
CA LYS A 451 -10.56 34.23 0.63
C LYS A 451 -9.09 33.83 0.50
N VAL A 452 -8.37 33.76 1.63
CA VAL A 452 -6.95 33.34 1.65
C VAL A 452 -6.80 31.89 1.17
N ALA A 453 -7.71 30.99 1.57
CA ALA A 453 -7.71 29.61 1.09
C ALA A 453 -7.98 29.50 -0.42
N LEU A 454 -8.92 30.29 -0.95
CA LEU A 454 -9.25 30.33 -2.39
C LEU A 454 -8.11 30.92 -3.23
N GLU A 455 -7.43 31.96 -2.75
CA GLU A 455 -6.25 32.55 -3.42
C GLU A 455 -5.07 31.57 -3.46
N ALA A 456 -4.81 30.86 -2.36
CA ALA A 456 -3.76 29.84 -2.29
C ALA A 456 -4.01 28.68 -3.27
N VAL A 457 -5.27 28.30 -3.48
CA VAL A 457 -5.65 27.25 -4.44
C VAL A 457 -5.61 27.76 -5.88
N LYS A 458 -6.03 29.01 -6.13
CA LYS A 458 -5.88 29.67 -7.45
C LYS A 458 -4.42 29.73 -7.89
N ALA A 459 -3.49 29.97 -6.97
CA ALA A 459 -2.06 29.98 -7.27
C ALA A 459 -1.45 28.60 -7.61
N GLN A 460 -2.16 27.50 -7.30
CA GLN A 460 -1.69 26.13 -7.51
C GLN A 460 -2.28 25.46 -8.76
N LEU A 461 -3.26 26.07 -9.42
CA LEU A 461 -3.99 25.51 -10.55
C LEU A 461 -3.74 26.33 -11.83
N SER A 462 -3.63 25.66 -12.97
CA SER A 462 -3.51 26.32 -14.28
C SER A 462 -4.86 26.90 -14.74
N GLU A 463 -4.86 27.94 -15.57
CA GLU A 463 -6.10 28.57 -16.09
C GLU A 463 -7.01 27.56 -16.82
N GLU A 464 -6.42 26.58 -17.52
CA GLU A 464 -7.17 25.50 -18.18
C GLU A 464 -7.86 24.53 -17.20
N GLU A 465 -7.29 24.32 -16.01
CA GLU A 465 -7.88 23.48 -14.96
C GLU A 465 -9.00 24.23 -14.23
N ILE A 466 -8.83 25.53 -14.03
CA ILE A 466 -9.83 26.40 -13.43
C ILE A 466 -11.09 26.48 -14.31
N ASP A 467 -10.91 26.65 -15.62
CA ASP A 467 -12.02 26.74 -16.57
C ASP A 467 -12.77 25.40 -16.69
N LYS A 468 -12.04 24.27 -16.64
CA LYS A 468 -12.67 22.94 -16.52
C LYS A 468 -13.51 22.82 -15.25
N ILE A 469 -12.99 23.20 -14.08
CA ILE A 469 -13.71 23.07 -12.80
C ILE A 469 -14.94 23.97 -12.74
N THR A 470 -14.86 25.18 -13.29
CA THR A 470 -15.90 26.22 -13.16
C THR A 470 -16.88 26.29 -14.34
N SER A 471 -16.65 25.49 -15.39
CA SER A 471 -17.55 25.40 -16.55
C SER A 471 -19.00 25.09 -16.18
N ASP A 472 -19.93 25.74 -16.89
CA ASP A 472 -21.38 25.55 -16.68
C ASP A 472 -21.82 24.09 -16.88
N GLU A 473 -21.18 23.38 -17.79
CA GLU A 473 -21.48 21.97 -18.05
C GLU A 473 -21.08 21.08 -16.87
N ASN A 474 -19.93 21.34 -16.23
CA ASN A 474 -19.49 20.56 -15.08
C ASN A 474 -20.27 20.92 -13.80
N LEU A 475 -20.63 22.18 -13.58
CA LEU A 475 -21.52 22.57 -12.48
C LEU A 475 -22.90 21.93 -12.63
N LYS A 476 -23.43 21.84 -13.85
CA LYS A 476 -24.70 21.17 -14.14
C LYS A 476 -24.61 19.66 -13.89
N ARG A 477 -23.56 19.00 -14.38
CA ARG A 477 -23.31 17.57 -14.11
C ARG A 477 -23.17 17.29 -12.61
N LEU A 478 -22.43 18.13 -11.89
CA LEU A 478 -22.23 17.97 -10.45
C LEU A 478 -23.53 18.17 -9.65
N LYS A 479 -24.41 19.07 -10.12
CA LYS A 479 -25.76 19.25 -9.57
C LYS A 479 -26.66 18.04 -9.82
N GLU A 480 -26.62 17.48 -11.03
CA GLU A 480 -27.34 16.25 -11.39
C GLU A 480 -26.85 15.06 -10.57
N ASP A 481 -25.54 14.95 -10.34
CA ASP A 481 -24.94 13.92 -9.49
C ASP A 481 -25.36 14.06 -8.03
N ILE A 482 -25.39 15.27 -7.48
CA ILE A 482 -25.88 15.52 -6.11
C ILE A 482 -27.36 15.14 -5.99
N ASP A 483 -28.16 15.49 -6.98
CA ASP A 483 -29.58 15.16 -7.04
C ASP A 483 -29.81 13.64 -7.10
N MET A 484 -29.01 12.93 -7.90
CA MET A 484 -29.05 11.47 -8.01
C MET A 484 -28.68 10.80 -6.67
N GLU A 485 -27.62 11.28 -6.02
CA GLU A 485 -27.16 10.77 -4.72
C GLU A 485 -28.14 11.06 -3.59
N TRP A 486 -28.77 12.25 -3.60
CA TRP A 486 -29.86 12.55 -2.67
C TRP A 486 -31.04 11.58 -2.82
N ASN A 487 -31.41 11.25 -4.06
CA ASN A 487 -32.47 10.29 -4.32
C ASN A 487 -32.07 8.87 -3.87
N TYR A 488 -30.81 8.50 -4.05
CA TYR A 488 -30.25 7.23 -3.58
C TYR A 488 -30.27 7.14 -2.04
N VAL A 489 -29.83 8.18 -1.34
CA VAL A 489 -29.88 8.26 0.13
C VAL A 489 -31.33 8.17 0.62
N LEU A 490 -32.27 8.89 -0.01
CA LEU A 490 -33.69 8.81 0.34
C LEU A 490 -34.28 7.41 0.09
N LEU A 491 -33.80 6.70 -0.94
CA LEU A 491 -34.19 5.32 -1.24
C LEU A 491 -33.71 4.37 -0.14
N GLU A 492 -32.43 4.44 0.25
CA GLU A 492 -31.86 3.61 1.33
C GLU A 492 -32.53 3.86 2.68
N LEU A 493 -32.93 5.11 2.95
CA LEU A 493 -33.65 5.47 4.17
C LEU A 493 -35.13 5.05 4.16
N GLY A 494 -35.63 4.56 3.01
CA GLY A 494 -37.03 4.18 2.78
C GLY A 494 -37.98 5.37 2.79
N LEU A 495 -37.49 6.58 2.46
CA LEU A 495 -38.22 7.85 2.55
C LEU A 495 -38.53 8.46 1.17
N LEU A 496 -38.03 7.87 0.08
CA LEU A 496 -38.15 8.41 -1.28
C LEU A 496 -39.61 8.64 -1.72
N GLU A 497 -40.50 7.68 -1.48
CA GLU A 497 -41.90 7.80 -1.90
C GLU A 497 -42.66 8.86 -1.09
N GLU A 498 -42.38 8.96 0.20
CA GLU A 498 -42.96 10.02 1.04
C GLU A 498 -42.45 11.41 0.65
N ALA A 499 -41.16 11.52 0.29
CA ALA A 499 -40.55 12.73 -0.24
C ALA A 499 -41.19 13.17 -1.57
N LYS A 500 -41.41 12.24 -2.52
CA LYS A 500 -42.08 12.51 -3.80
C LYS A 500 -43.54 12.94 -3.62
N ILE A 501 -44.27 12.31 -2.70
CA ILE A 501 -45.66 12.68 -2.40
C ILE A 501 -45.73 14.08 -1.78
N LEU A 502 -44.83 14.41 -0.85
CA LEU A 502 -44.73 15.76 -0.30
C LEU A 502 -44.35 16.77 -1.38
N HIS A 503 -43.38 16.44 -2.24
CA HIS A 503 -42.99 17.27 -3.39
C HIS A 503 -44.16 17.58 -4.31
N GLY A 504 -44.91 16.56 -4.72
CA GLY A 504 -46.05 16.72 -5.62
C GLY A 504 -47.19 17.56 -5.00
N LYS A 505 -47.33 17.53 -3.67
CA LYS A 505 -48.32 18.36 -2.96
C LYS A 505 -47.86 19.81 -2.81
N ILE A 506 -46.57 20.03 -2.55
CA ILE A 506 -45.99 21.37 -2.41
C ILE A 506 -45.88 22.06 -3.79
N GLY A 507 -45.47 21.33 -4.83
CA GLY A 507 -45.39 21.84 -6.20
C GLY A 507 -46.75 22.23 -6.78
N LYS A 508 -47.84 21.54 -6.40
CA LYS A 508 -49.21 21.93 -6.76
C LYS A 508 -49.69 23.22 -6.06
N LEU A 509 -49.15 23.53 -4.89
CA LEU A 509 -49.49 24.76 -4.13
C LEU A 509 -48.66 25.96 -4.60
N LEU A 510 -47.40 25.74 -4.98
CA LEU A 510 -46.50 26.79 -5.50
C LEU A 510 -46.81 27.20 -6.95
N GLY A 511 -47.58 26.39 -7.69
CA GLY A 511 -48.04 26.71 -9.05
C GLY A 511 -49.35 27.49 -9.11
N ASP A 512 -49.94 27.83 -7.95
CA ASP A 512 -51.21 28.54 -7.86
C ASP A 512 -50.94 30.05 -7.62
N PRO A 513 -51.25 30.94 -8.57
CA PRO A 513 -50.90 32.37 -8.49
C PRO A 513 -51.64 33.15 -7.37
N TYR A 514 -52.52 32.51 -6.60
CA TYR A 514 -53.28 33.09 -5.49
C TYR A 514 -52.90 32.53 -4.10
N ALA A 515 -51.88 31.65 -4.00
CA ALA A 515 -51.43 31.13 -2.71
C ALA A 515 -50.46 32.11 -2.04
N GLU A 516 -50.81 32.65 -0.86
CA GLU A 516 -50.00 33.61 -0.06
C GLU A 516 -48.70 33.01 0.54
N GLY A 517 -48.04 32.07 -0.14
CA GLY A 517 -46.76 31.49 0.30
C GLY A 517 -46.81 30.65 1.59
N LYS A 518 -47.94 30.59 2.30
CA LYS A 518 -48.11 29.86 3.56
C LYS A 518 -48.64 28.45 3.33
N LEU A 519 -47.87 27.46 3.76
CA LEU A 519 -48.25 26.04 3.71
C LEU A 519 -49.44 25.75 4.66
N PRO A 520 -50.42 24.93 4.24
CA PRO A 520 -51.52 24.53 5.12
C PRO A 520 -51.01 23.86 6.41
N PRO A 521 -51.59 24.14 7.60
CA PRO A 521 -51.04 23.70 8.89
C PRO A 521 -50.94 22.17 9.04
N LYS A 522 -51.81 21.41 8.36
CA LYS A 522 -51.71 19.94 8.29
C LYS A 522 -50.55 19.45 7.43
N LEU A 523 -50.22 20.18 6.37
CA LEU A 523 -49.10 19.86 5.48
C LEU A 523 -47.78 20.27 6.14
N GLN A 524 -47.74 21.44 6.79
CA GLN A 524 -46.59 21.91 7.57
C GLN A 524 -46.19 20.88 8.65
N LYS A 525 -47.15 20.38 9.44
CA LYS A 525 -46.87 19.32 10.44
C LYS A 525 -46.30 18.04 9.84
N ARG A 526 -46.72 17.64 8.64
CA ARG A 526 -46.16 16.46 7.94
C ARG A 526 -44.76 16.73 7.41
N VAL A 527 -44.49 17.93 6.92
CA VAL A 527 -43.16 18.37 6.50
C VAL A 527 -42.20 18.40 7.69
N ASP A 528 -42.62 18.95 8.83
CA ASP A 528 -41.81 18.98 10.05
C ASP A 528 -41.55 17.58 10.62
N GLN A 529 -42.56 16.70 10.60
CA GLN A 529 -42.42 15.31 11.02
C GLN A 529 -41.44 14.56 10.11
N PHE A 530 -41.55 14.74 8.81
CA PHE A 530 -40.62 14.17 7.83
C PHE A 530 -39.20 14.68 8.05
N GLY A 531 -39.02 15.99 8.28
CA GLY A 531 -37.73 16.60 8.58
C GLY A 531 -37.06 16.03 9.83
N ARG A 532 -37.81 15.79 10.92
CA ARG A 532 -37.28 15.16 12.15
C ARG A 532 -36.84 13.71 11.92
N ILE A 533 -37.62 12.94 11.15
CA ILE A 533 -37.29 11.55 10.82
C ILE A 533 -36.04 11.49 9.93
N LEU A 534 -35.96 12.40 8.96
CA LEU A 534 -34.82 12.49 8.04
C LEU A 534 -33.54 12.88 8.81
N ALA A 535 -33.59 13.90 9.67
CA ALA A 535 -32.45 14.32 10.49
C ALA A 535 -31.96 13.20 11.43
N GLY A 536 -32.87 12.49 12.11
CA GLY A 536 -32.51 11.37 12.99
C GLY A 536 -31.86 10.18 12.26
N LYS A 537 -32.22 9.97 10.98
CA LYS A 537 -31.64 8.88 10.16
C LYS A 537 -30.33 9.28 9.47
N LEU A 538 -30.15 10.55 9.13
CA LEU A 538 -28.93 11.11 8.52
C LEU A 538 -27.77 11.30 9.51
N ALA A 539 -28.03 11.27 10.82
CA ALA A 539 -27.00 11.39 11.86
C ALA A 539 -25.98 10.23 11.89
N ARG A 540 -26.18 9.17 11.09
CA ARG A 540 -25.23 8.06 10.96
C ARG A 540 -24.18 8.38 9.88
N PRO A 541 -22.87 8.30 10.20
CA PRO A 541 -21.79 8.72 9.29
C PRO A 541 -21.72 7.91 8.00
N GLU A 542 -22.17 6.66 8.04
CA GLU A 542 -22.22 5.71 6.93
C GLU A 542 -23.18 6.10 5.79
N ASN A 543 -24.21 6.93 6.06
CA ASN A 543 -25.28 7.23 5.09
C ASN A 543 -25.15 8.59 4.38
N CYS A 544 -24.11 9.38 4.70
CA CYS A 544 -24.02 10.79 4.25
C CYS A 544 -22.61 11.18 3.76
N HIS A 545 -21.64 10.26 3.80
CA HIS A 545 -20.24 10.58 3.50
C HIS A 545 -20.03 11.04 2.04
N ASP A 546 -20.53 10.28 1.07
CA ASP A 546 -20.36 10.59 -0.35
C ASP A 546 -21.15 11.83 -0.77
N LEU A 547 -22.36 12.00 -0.22
CA LEU A 547 -23.18 13.19 -0.41
C LEU A 547 -22.49 14.47 0.13
N LYS A 548 -21.83 14.37 1.29
CA LYS A 548 -21.04 15.46 1.88
C LYS A 548 -19.85 15.85 1.01
N ILE A 549 -19.15 14.86 0.47
CA ILE A 549 -17.99 15.11 -0.42
C ILE A 549 -18.45 15.80 -1.72
N LYS A 550 -19.50 15.29 -2.36
CA LYS A 550 -20.01 15.87 -3.62
C LYS A 550 -20.59 17.27 -3.42
N PHE A 551 -21.32 17.49 -2.32
CA PHE A 551 -21.81 18.82 -1.97
C PHE A 551 -20.66 19.81 -1.68
N GLY A 552 -19.62 19.35 -0.97
CA GLY A 552 -18.39 20.12 -0.74
C GLY A 552 -17.69 20.52 -2.04
N ASN A 553 -17.59 19.60 -2.99
CA ASN A 553 -17.01 19.86 -4.31
C ASN A 553 -17.84 20.87 -5.12
N TYR A 554 -19.17 20.81 -5.03
CA TYR A 554 -20.06 21.76 -5.71
C TYR A 554 -19.98 23.16 -5.10
N GLN A 555 -19.99 23.26 -3.77
CA GLN A 555 -19.78 24.52 -3.05
C GLN A 555 -18.42 25.13 -3.38
N PHE A 556 -17.37 24.31 -3.43
CA PHE A 556 -16.04 24.75 -3.82
C PHE A 556 -16.00 25.30 -5.25
N ALA A 557 -16.59 24.58 -6.22
CA ALA A 557 -16.64 25.02 -7.61
C ALA A 557 -17.47 26.30 -7.81
N LEU A 558 -18.59 26.44 -7.07
CA LEU A 558 -19.41 27.64 -7.09
C LEU A 558 -18.67 28.86 -6.51
N ASN A 559 -18.04 28.69 -5.34
CA ASN A 559 -17.29 29.76 -4.67
C ASN A 559 -16.06 30.18 -5.48
N LEU A 560 -15.38 29.22 -6.12
CA LEU A 560 -14.27 29.51 -7.03
C LEU A 560 -14.76 30.32 -8.25
N ARG A 561 -15.93 29.98 -8.81
CA ARG A 561 -16.53 30.72 -9.93
C ARG A 561 -16.93 32.14 -9.56
N LEU A 562 -17.55 32.33 -8.39
CA LEU A 562 -17.92 33.65 -7.86
C LEU A 562 -16.67 34.52 -7.60
N PHE A 563 -15.64 33.92 -7.00
CA PHE A 563 -14.35 34.58 -6.76
C PHE A 563 -13.67 35.03 -8.07
N LEU A 564 -13.78 34.26 -9.15
CA LEU A 564 -13.16 34.58 -10.44
C LEU A 564 -13.92 35.64 -11.26
N LYS A 565 -15.25 35.76 -11.08
CA LYS A 565 -16.07 36.75 -11.80
C LYS A 565 -15.96 38.17 -11.26
N GLY A 566 -15.31 38.38 -10.11
CA GLY A 566 -15.12 39.71 -9.53
C GLY A 566 -16.43 40.38 -9.07
N GLU A 567 -17.56 39.68 -9.13
CA GLU A 567 -18.84 40.12 -8.57
C GLU A 567 -18.82 39.84 -7.07
N GLY A 568 -18.43 40.86 -6.32
CA GLY A 568 -18.50 40.88 -4.87
C GLY A 568 -19.94 40.94 -4.40
N GLU A 569 -20.60 39.78 -4.35
CA GLU A 569 -21.62 39.41 -3.37
C GLU A 569 -21.48 37.90 -3.15
N PHE A 570 -20.93 37.52 -2.00
CA PHE A 570 -21.07 36.14 -1.53
C PHE A 570 -22.54 35.97 -1.16
N GLU A 571 -23.35 35.29 -1.97
CA GLU A 571 -24.66 34.80 -1.52
C GLU A 571 -24.44 33.74 -0.42
N PHE A 572 -24.22 34.21 0.80
CA PHE A 572 -24.92 33.59 1.92
C PHE A 572 -26.33 34.15 1.83
N LEU A 573 -27.33 33.29 1.63
CA LEU A 573 -28.74 33.67 1.77
C LEU A 573 -28.88 34.40 3.11
N GLU A 574 -29.11 35.71 3.06
CA GLU A 574 -29.38 36.54 4.24
C GLU A 574 -30.58 35.95 4.97
N ASP A 575 -30.43 35.73 6.27
CA ASP A 575 -31.55 35.46 7.15
C ASP A 575 -32.55 36.62 7.03
N GLY A 576 -33.82 36.29 6.76
CA GLY A 576 -34.88 37.27 6.78
C GLY A 576 -34.88 38.00 8.11
N GLN A 577 -34.90 39.32 8.04
CA GLN A 577 -34.95 40.27 9.15
C GLN A 577 -35.84 39.75 10.29
N GLU A 578 -35.25 39.56 11.46
CA GLU A 578 -36.00 39.63 12.72
C GLU A 578 -36.52 41.07 12.82
N GLU A 579 -37.83 41.25 12.74
CA GLU A 579 -38.47 42.47 13.23
C GLU A 579 -38.32 42.47 14.76
N ASP A 580 -37.69 43.52 15.28
CA ASP A 580 -37.63 43.86 16.69
C ASP A 580 -39.05 43.99 17.26
N ASP A 581 -39.52 42.98 17.99
CA ASP A 581 -40.67 43.14 18.87
C ASP A 581 -40.19 43.82 20.17
N GLU A 582 -40.49 45.12 20.27
CA GLU A 582 -40.34 45.92 21.48
C GLU A 582 -40.97 45.22 22.69
N VAL A 583 -40.17 45.13 23.75
CA VAL A 583 -40.63 44.85 25.12
C VAL A 583 -41.58 45.97 25.55
N VAL A 584 -42.87 45.66 25.64
CA VAL A 584 -43.83 46.44 26.43
C VAL A 584 -44.25 45.61 27.63
N ASP A 585 -43.76 46.04 28.79
CA ASP A 585 -44.28 45.70 30.11
C ASP A 585 -45.77 46.00 30.19
N MET A 586 -46.58 45.03 30.66
CA MET A 586 -47.78 45.32 31.44
C MET A 586 -48.01 44.21 32.47
N GLU A 587 -47.46 44.41 33.67
CA GLU A 587 -48.02 43.87 34.89
C GLU A 587 -49.31 44.63 35.24
N THR A 588 -50.34 43.84 35.57
CA THR A 588 -51.43 44.12 36.52
C THR A 588 -52.30 45.38 36.32
N GLU A 589 -53.59 45.16 36.06
CA GLU A 589 -54.63 45.71 36.95
C GLU A 589 -55.93 44.88 36.91
N LYS A 590 -56.40 44.54 38.12
CA LYS A 590 -57.71 43.99 38.40
C LYS A 590 -58.76 45.10 38.23
N LYS A 591 -59.97 44.76 37.76
CA LYS A 591 -61.27 44.91 38.46
C LYS A 591 -62.44 45.27 37.54
N GLU A 592 -63.57 44.66 37.92
CA GLU A 592 -64.95 45.17 37.86
C GLU A 592 -65.66 45.22 36.49
N GLY A 593 -66.77 44.48 36.42
CA GLY A 593 -67.74 44.49 35.32
C GLY A 593 -68.39 43.15 35.08
#